data_AF-A0A259MR26-F1
#
_entry.id   AF-A0A259MR26-F1
#
_cell.length_a   1.000
_cell.length_b   1.000
_cell.length_c   1.000
_cell.angle_alpha   90.00
_cell.angle_beta   90.00
_cell.angle_gamma   90.00
#
_symmetry.space_group_name_H-M   'P 1'
#
loop_
_entity.id
_entity.type
_entity.pdbx_description
1 polymer ?
#
loop_
_entity_poly.entity_id
_entity_poly.type
_entity_poly.pdbx_seq_one_letter_code
_entity_poly.pdbx_strand_id
1 'polypeptide(L)'
;MRKIGDASFFRIVDRLLEPGTTRVPRTAWSVEGVEWQRERHSYAGASHGFTVEVTTGRKTGIAPWTMIVVKEYWRSGRGDELKSHQWAHIEAGRRADVVAWLERQERRLEDA
;
A
#
# COMPACT_ATOMS: atom_id res chain seq x y z
N MET A 1 15.61 6.07 3.11
CA MET A 1 14.24 6.64 2.95
C MET A 1 14.12 7.95 3.76
N ARG A 2 13.56 9.06 3.22
CA ARG A 2 13.51 10.34 3.97
C ARG A 2 12.19 10.51 4.72
N LYS A 3 11.04 10.21 4.09
CA LYS A 3 9.72 10.35 4.72
C LYS A 3 8.69 9.28 4.29
N ILE A 4 7.87 8.81 5.23
CA ILE A 4 6.64 8.06 4.89
C ILE A 4 5.77 8.95 4.01
N GLY A 5 5.27 8.39 2.92
CA GLY A 5 4.49 9.11 1.91
C GLY A 5 5.32 9.86 0.85
N ASP A 6 6.65 9.71 0.83
CA ASP A 6 7.46 10.17 -0.30
C ASP A 6 7.49 9.13 -1.45
N ALA A 7 7.99 9.54 -2.63
CA ALA A 7 8.04 8.67 -3.80
C ALA A 7 8.89 7.41 -3.58
N SER A 8 9.96 7.50 -2.76
CA SER A 8 10.81 6.34 -2.46
C SER A 8 10.09 5.31 -1.60
N PHE A 9 9.30 5.77 -0.63
CA PHE A 9 8.42 4.94 0.19
C PHE A 9 7.41 4.20 -0.70
N PHE A 10 6.71 4.92 -1.58
CA PHE A 10 5.71 4.28 -2.43
C PHE A 10 6.31 3.29 -3.41
N ARG A 11 7.50 3.54 -3.95
CA ARG A 11 8.21 2.55 -4.79
C ARG A 11 8.45 1.22 -4.07
N ILE A 12 8.86 1.26 -2.80
CA ILE A 12 9.12 0.04 -2.01
C ILE A 12 7.81 -0.65 -1.66
N VAL A 13 6.82 0.14 -1.24
CA VAL A 13 5.48 -0.34 -0.96
C VAL A 13 4.91 -1.02 -2.21
N ASP A 14 5.02 -0.42 -3.39
CA ASP A 14 4.51 -1.00 -4.65
C ASP A 14 5.14 -2.35 -4.96
N ARG A 15 6.45 -2.51 -4.72
CA ARG A 15 7.13 -3.80 -4.85
C ARG A 15 6.69 -4.83 -3.80
N LEU A 16 6.47 -4.39 -2.56
CA LEU A 16 5.96 -5.26 -1.49
C LEU A 16 4.50 -5.66 -1.70
N LEU A 17 3.74 -4.75 -2.30
CA LEU A 17 2.32 -4.84 -2.56
C LEU A 17 2.04 -5.36 -3.97
N GLU A 18 3.07 -5.71 -4.75
CA GLU A 18 2.88 -6.09 -6.15
C GLU A 18 1.91 -7.27 -6.19
N PRO A 19 0.73 -7.10 -6.79
CA PRO A 19 -0.17 -8.22 -6.97
C PRO A 19 0.58 -9.17 -7.89
N GLY A 20 0.89 -10.37 -7.39
CA GLY A 20 1.17 -11.48 -8.29
C GLY A 20 0.11 -11.46 -9.39
N THR A 21 0.53 -11.62 -10.64
CA THR A 21 -0.24 -11.37 -11.87
C THR A 21 -1.40 -12.35 -12.07
N THR A 22 -2.10 -12.70 -11.00
CA THR A 22 -3.25 -13.58 -10.99
C THR A 22 -4.51 -12.77 -11.21
N ARG A 23 -5.43 -13.32 -12.00
CA ARG A 23 -6.73 -12.75 -12.37
C ARG A 23 -7.60 -12.34 -11.15
N VAL A 24 -7.25 -12.83 -9.95
CA VAL A 24 -7.82 -12.44 -8.67
C VAL A 24 -6.77 -11.67 -7.87
N PRO A 25 -7.03 -10.42 -7.46
CA PRO A 25 -6.11 -9.68 -6.60
C PRO A 25 -5.93 -10.40 -5.26
N ARG A 26 -4.68 -10.53 -4.81
CA ARG A 26 -4.39 -11.05 -3.47
C ARG A 26 -4.92 -10.07 -2.42
N THR A 27 -5.85 -10.52 -1.58
CA THR A 27 -6.52 -9.69 -0.56
C THR A 27 -5.89 -9.82 0.82
N ALA A 28 -5.12 -10.87 1.09
CA ALA A 28 -4.38 -11.03 2.33
C ALA A 28 -3.08 -11.81 2.13
N TRP A 29 -2.03 -11.40 2.85
CA TRP A 29 -0.74 -12.08 2.85
C TRP A 29 0.12 -11.65 4.04
N SER A 30 1.21 -12.37 4.29
CA SER A 30 2.18 -11.98 5.29
C SER A 30 3.56 -11.77 4.69
N VAL A 31 4.29 -10.81 5.24
CA VAL A 31 5.72 -10.56 4.94
C VAL A 31 6.43 -10.33 6.27
N GLU A 32 7.32 -11.24 6.65
CA GLU A 32 8.25 -11.01 7.75
C GLU A 32 7.58 -10.58 9.07
N GLY A 33 6.55 -11.32 9.46
CA GLY A 33 5.79 -11.08 10.69
C GLY A 33 4.83 -9.88 10.61
N VAL A 34 4.58 -9.35 9.41
CA VAL A 34 3.55 -8.34 9.14
C VAL A 34 2.45 -8.99 8.33
N GLU A 35 1.24 -8.99 8.88
CA GLU A 35 0.03 -9.40 8.19
C GLU A 35 -0.50 -8.21 7.38
N TRP A 36 -0.76 -8.43 6.10
CA TRP A 36 -1.27 -7.45 5.18
C TRP A 36 -2.66 -7.84 4.72
N GLN A 37 -3.54 -6.85 4.65
CA GLN A 37 -4.88 -6.98 4.09
C GLN A 37 -5.10 -5.88 3.07
N ARG A 38 -5.71 -6.22 1.93
CA ARG A 38 -6.07 -5.29 0.87
C ARG A 38 -7.57 -5.33 0.63
N GLU A 39 -8.17 -4.16 0.70
CA GLU A 39 -9.55 -3.89 0.35
C GLU A 39 -9.58 -3.02 -0.90
N ARG A 40 -10.53 -3.31 -1.79
CA ARG A 40 -10.74 -2.52 -3.01
C ARG A 40 -12.19 -2.13 -3.09
N HIS A 41 -12.43 -0.83 -3.15
CA HIS A 41 -13.75 -0.24 -3.39
C HIS A 41 -13.75 0.38 -4.76
N SER A 42 -14.82 0.18 -5.52
CA SER A 42 -14.95 0.75 -6.86
C SER A 42 -16.34 1.31 -7.05
N TYR A 43 -16.38 2.49 -7.65
CA TYR A 43 -17.60 3.18 -8.03
C TYR A 43 -17.53 3.51 -9.52
N ALA A 44 -18.62 3.27 -10.23
CA ALA A 44 -18.77 3.61 -11.64
C ALA A 44 -20.09 4.36 -11.83
N GLY A 45 -20.00 5.63 -12.16
CA GLY A 45 -21.13 6.50 -12.48
C GLY A 45 -21.04 7.06 -13.89
N ALA A 46 -22.09 7.76 -14.32
CA ALA A 46 -22.19 8.30 -15.67
C ALA A 46 -21.17 9.40 -15.97
N SER A 47 -20.77 10.20 -14.97
CA SER A 47 -19.83 11.31 -15.13
C SER A 47 -18.41 10.98 -14.69
N HIS A 48 -18.26 10.04 -13.75
CA HIS A 48 -16.98 9.67 -13.18
C HIS A 48 -17.05 8.27 -12.56
N GLY A 49 -15.88 7.68 -12.38
CA GLY A 49 -15.69 6.50 -11.56
C GLY A 49 -14.42 6.65 -10.73
N PHE A 50 -14.30 5.83 -9.70
CA PHE A 50 -13.08 5.74 -8.94
C PHE A 50 -12.84 4.33 -8.43
N THR A 51 -11.58 4.00 -8.21
CA THR A 51 -11.15 2.84 -7.45
C THR A 51 -10.31 3.32 -6.28
N VAL A 52 -10.65 2.89 -5.06
CA VAL A 52 -9.84 3.08 -3.87
C VAL A 52 -9.31 1.72 -3.45
N GLU A 53 -7.99 1.60 -3.35
CA GLU A 53 -7.30 0.44 -2.77
C GLU A 53 -6.75 0.84 -1.41
N VAL A 54 -7.22 0.18 -0.36
CA VAL A 54 -6.74 0.36 1.01
C VAL A 54 -5.95 -0.88 1.38
N THR A 55 -4.68 -0.70 1.73
CA THR A 55 -3.82 -1.79 2.18
C THR A 55 -3.34 -1.54 3.60
N THR A 56 -3.72 -2.43 4.51
CA THR A 56 -3.41 -2.34 5.94
C THR A 56 -2.37 -3.39 6.29
N GLY A 57 -1.21 -2.93 6.79
CA GLY A 57 -0.15 -3.78 7.32
C GLY A 57 -0.17 -3.74 8.84
N ARG A 58 -0.22 -4.91 9.48
CA ARG A 58 -0.26 -5.08 10.93
C ARG A 58 0.89 -5.95 11.38
N LYS A 59 1.82 -5.35 12.11
CA LYS A 59 2.89 -6.07 12.80
C LYS A 59 2.49 -6.31 14.25
N THR A 60 2.57 -7.56 14.70
CA THR A 60 2.37 -7.94 16.10
C THR A 60 3.70 -8.27 16.79
N GLY A 61 3.66 -8.50 18.11
CA GLY A 61 4.83 -8.85 18.92
C GLY A 61 5.71 -7.64 19.27
N ILE A 62 7.03 -7.80 19.18
CA ILE A 62 8.01 -6.75 19.55
C ILE A 62 7.89 -5.56 18.59
N ALA A 63 7.78 -4.34 19.12
CA ALA A 63 7.57 -3.12 18.32
C ALA A 63 6.36 -3.25 17.37
N PRO A 64 5.14 -3.42 17.91
CA PRO A 64 3.94 -3.57 17.10
C PRO A 64 3.58 -2.24 16.42
N TRP A 65 3.04 -2.34 15.22
CA TRP A 65 2.56 -1.17 14.47
C TRP A 65 1.46 -1.56 13.49
N THR A 66 0.64 -0.56 13.15
CA THR A 66 -0.38 -0.64 12.10
C THR A 66 -0.17 0.51 11.14
N MET A 67 -0.08 0.20 9.85
CA MET A 67 0.07 1.19 8.79
C MET A 67 -0.99 0.96 7.71
N ILE A 68 -1.57 2.04 7.23
CA ILE A 68 -2.48 2.06 6.09
C ILE A 68 -1.80 2.75 4.92
N VAL A 69 -1.92 2.15 3.75
CA VAL A 69 -1.57 2.74 2.45
C VAL A 69 -2.84 2.84 1.63
N VAL A 70 -3.16 4.03 1.14
CA VAL A 70 -4.33 4.26 0.31
C VAL A 70 -3.88 4.73 -1.06
N LYS A 71 -4.47 4.13 -2.10
CA LYS A 71 -4.33 4.55 -3.49
C LYS A 71 -5.71 4.81 -4.08
N GLU A 72 -5.85 5.94 -4.73
CA GLU A 72 -7.08 6.39 -5.37
C GLU A 72 -6.82 6.59 -6.86
N TYR A 73 -7.66 5.98 -7.69
CA TYR A 73 -7.60 6.09 -9.14
C TYR A 73 -8.94 6.65 -9.64
N TRP A 74 -8.92 7.89 -10.12
CA TRP A 74 -10.09 8.59 -10.61
C TRP A 74 -10.17 8.56 -12.12
N ARG A 75 -11.37 8.31 -12.63
CA ARG A 75 -11.64 8.22 -14.07
C ARG A 75 -12.85 9.04 -14.47
N SER A 76 -12.85 9.56 -15.69
CA SER A 76 -14.02 10.18 -16.31
C SER A 76 -15.08 9.13 -16.60
N GLY A 77 -16.32 9.55 -16.85
CA GLY A 77 -17.40 8.66 -17.30
C GLY A 77 -17.10 7.94 -18.62
N ARG A 78 -16.10 8.41 -19.39
CA ARG A 78 -15.60 7.77 -20.61
C ARG A 78 -14.42 6.82 -20.37
N GLY A 79 -13.91 6.78 -19.14
CA GLY A 79 -12.80 5.93 -18.73
C GLY A 79 -11.43 6.60 -18.70
N ASP A 80 -11.32 7.87 -19.09
CA ASP A 80 -10.05 8.62 -19.09
C ASP A 80 -9.54 8.83 -17.66
N GLU A 81 -8.24 8.69 -17.43
CA GLU A 81 -7.64 8.98 -16.12
C GLU A 81 -7.75 10.48 -15.80
N LEU A 82 -8.31 10.80 -14.64
CA LEU A 82 -8.43 12.18 -14.16
C LEU A 82 -7.34 12.50 -13.14
N LYS A 83 -7.15 11.62 -12.16
CA LYS A 83 -6.21 11.84 -11.06
C LYS A 83 -5.85 10.51 -10.40
N SER A 84 -4.58 10.36 -10.08
CA SER A 84 -4.09 9.31 -9.21
C SER A 84 -3.53 9.95 -7.93
N HIS A 85 -4.00 9.50 -6.77
CA HIS A 85 -3.55 9.99 -5.47
C HIS A 85 -3.12 8.81 -4.60
N GLN A 86 -2.07 8.99 -3.82
CA GLN A 86 -1.63 7.99 -2.87
C GLN A 86 -1.09 8.64 -1.61
N TRP A 87 -1.41 8.04 -0.47
CA TRP A 87 -0.96 8.49 0.85
C TRP A 87 -0.79 7.29 1.77
N ALA A 88 -0.06 7.49 2.86
CA ALA A 88 0.13 6.47 3.89
C ALA A 88 0.03 7.09 5.28
N HIS A 89 -0.47 6.31 6.22
CA HIS A 89 -0.68 6.73 7.60
C HIS A 89 -0.31 5.60 8.56
N ILE A 90 0.31 5.95 9.68
CA ILE A 90 0.56 5.00 10.77
C ILE A 90 -0.53 5.22 11.80
N GLU A 91 -1.45 4.28 11.89
CA GLU A 91 -2.53 4.32 12.88
C GLU A 91 -2.02 4.03 14.30
N ALA A 92 -1.02 3.13 14.42
CA ALA A 92 -0.49 2.72 15.71
C ALA A 92 0.98 2.33 15.62
N GLY A 93 1.71 2.47 16.73
CA GLY A 93 3.14 2.15 16.83
C GLY A 93 4.05 3.32 16.46
N ARG A 94 5.37 3.09 16.53
CA ARG A 94 6.35 4.16 16.26
C ARG A 94 6.72 4.17 14.79
N ARG A 95 6.75 5.38 14.21
CA ARG A 95 7.24 5.61 12.85
C ARG A 95 8.62 5.04 12.58
N ALA A 96 9.53 5.12 13.54
CA ALA A 96 10.87 4.56 13.42
C ALA A 96 10.85 3.04 13.19
N ASP A 97 9.93 2.31 13.84
CA ASP A 97 9.83 0.85 13.71
C ASP A 97 9.30 0.45 12.31
N VAL A 98 8.35 1.21 11.77
CA VAL A 98 7.82 1.04 10.41
C VAL A 98 8.91 1.29 9.38
N VAL A 99 9.61 2.42 9.48
CA VAL A 99 10.71 2.78 8.56
C VAL A 99 11.82 1.74 8.62
N ALA A 100 12.26 1.34 9.82
CA ALA A 100 13.29 0.34 9.97
C ALA A 100 12.88 -1.02 9.38
N TRP A 101 11.59 -1.39 9.46
CA TRP A 101 11.09 -2.59 8.81
C TRP A 101 11.11 -2.46 7.28
N LEU A 102 10.66 -1.34 6.72
CA LEU A 102 10.66 -1.09 5.28
C LEU A 102 12.07 -1.09 4.69
N GLU A 103 13.04 -0.46 5.35
CA GLU A 103 14.44 -0.44 4.90
C GLU A 103 15.07 -1.83 4.91
N ARG A 104 14.67 -2.72 5.84
CA ARG A 104 15.07 -4.13 5.79
C ARG A 104 14.48 -4.85 4.59
N GLN A 105 13.24 -4.54 4.21
CA GLN A 105 12.65 -5.14 3.01
C GLN A 105 13.29 -4.61 1.72
N GLU A 106 13.60 -3.31 1.65
CA GLU A 106 14.27 -2.72 0.50
C GLU A 106 15.61 -3.41 0.22
N ARG A 107 16.46 -3.57 1.24
CA ARG A 107 17.74 -4.30 1.08
C ARG A 107 17.56 -5.73 0.55
N ARG A 108 16.56 -6.45 1.05
CA ARG A 108 16.28 -7.82 0.58
C ARG A 108 15.79 -7.88 -0.86
N LEU A 109 15.04 -6.87 -1.30
CA LEU A 109 14.58 -6.76 -2.69
C LEU A 109 15.70 -6.31 -3.64
N GLU A 110 16.78 -5.72 -3.12
CA GLU A 110 17.99 -5.40 -3.90
C GLU A 110 18.94 -6.60 -4.03
N ASP A 111 18.92 -7.51 -3.04
CA ASP A 111 19.74 -8.73 -3.02
C ASP A 111 19.10 -9.93 -3.77
N ALA A 112 17.87 -9.81 -4.26
CA ALA A 112 17.07 -10.86 -4.92
C ALA A 112 16.94 -10.65 -6.44
#